data_AF-A0A3N5PL15-F1
#
_entry.id   AF-A0A3N5PL15-F1
#
_cell.length_a   1.000
_cell.length_b   1.000
_cell.length_c   1.000
_cell.angle_alpha   90.00
_cell.angle_beta   90.00
_cell.angle_gamma   90.00
#
_symmetry.space_group_name_H-M   'P 1'
#
loop_
_entity.id
_entity.type
_entity.pdbx_description
1 polymer ?
#
loop_
_entity_poly.entity_id
_entity_poly.type
_entity_poly.pdbx_seq_one_letter_code
_entity_poly.pdbx_strand_id
1 'polypeptide(L)'
;MFCSKCGNEAGTGAQFCSQCGSPLAAAAAAEPPDRGDDEYVEAAIGPRNTEYYLRKFERFGSGGGYASWNWPAFFVPLFWMLYRKMWLWAALYFFATPFVFVMLFAILFVALPETAAAVVGWTIELVAIFIVLPMYANALYYHTVQGRIAEAKNRRVERRRQLERLWNEGGTSNAAWVVALILPVPIIGILAAIAIPAYQDYTIRAQVSEGMNLAAVAKVAVAETFLNTGVVPQDREDAGMSRSPTDTRGKYVSSVDVTEGRIDIVYGGEANRIIAGQVLSITPYGSQGAEDSWSVVWRCGPSPIPAQATHEISPYETGTIEPKYLPAACRP
;
A
#
# COMPACT_ATOMS: atom_id res chain seq x y z
N MET A 1 -25.59 -64.16 -7.36
CA MET A 1 -25.27 -64.16 -5.90
C MET A 1 -26.31 -65.05 -5.26
N PHE A 2 -26.00 -65.95 -4.32
CA PHE A 2 -27.04 -66.78 -3.69
C PHE A 2 -27.49 -66.17 -2.36
N CYS A 3 -28.79 -66.17 -2.10
CA CYS A 3 -29.32 -65.74 -0.81
C CYS A 3 -28.95 -66.76 0.28
N SER A 4 -28.25 -66.32 1.34
CA SER A 4 -27.83 -67.20 2.44
C SER A 4 -28.99 -67.79 3.25
N LYS A 5 -30.18 -67.20 3.15
CA LYS A 5 -31.37 -67.63 3.91
C LYS A 5 -32.26 -68.61 3.17
N CYS A 6 -32.39 -68.49 1.84
CA CYS A 6 -33.31 -69.31 1.04
C CYS A 6 -32.63 -70.02 -0.14
N GLY A 7 -31.34 -69.82 -0.38
CA GLY A 7 -30.56 -70.52 -1.40
C GLY A 7 -30.82 -70.08 -2.85
N ASN A 8 -31.77 -69.18 -3.10
CA ASN A 8 -32.11 -68.75 -4.46
C ASN A 8 -31.11 -67.74 -5.05
N GLU A 9 -31.00 -67.73 -6.38
CA GLU A 9 -30.23 -66.73 -7.11
C GLU A 9 -30.83 -65.33 -6.95
N ALA A 10 -30.04 -64.42 -6.42
CA ALA A 10 -30.31 -63.00 -6.41
C ALA A 10 -29.70 -62.32 -7.63
N GLY A 11 -30.51 -61.48 -8.28
CA GLY A 11 -30.11 -60.63 -9.40
C GLY A 11 -28.93 -59.72 -9.01
N THR A 12 -28.00 -59.55 -9.95
CA THR A 12 -26.81 -58.71 -9.79
C THR A 12 -27.21 -57.27 -9.44
N GLY A 13 -26.85 -56.79 -8.24
CA GLY A 13 -27.16 -55.45 -7.74
C GLY A 13 -28.43 -55.32 -6.89
N ALA A 14 -29.16 -56.41 -6.62
CA ALA A 14 -30.33 -56.37 -5.74
C ALA A 14 -29.94 -56.21 -4.26
N GLN A 15 -30.55 -55.23 -3.57
CA GLN A 15 -30.34 -54.98 -2.14
C GLN A 15 -31.10 -55.97 -1.24
N PHE A 16 -32.21 -56.52 -1.73
CA PHE A 16 -33.06 -57.49 -1.02
C PHE A 16 -33.36 -58.69 -1.92
N CYS A 17 -33.48 -59.87 -1.30
CA CYS A 17 -33.90 -61.07 -2.02
C CYS A 17 -35.38 -60.94 -2.41
N SER A 18 -35.69 -61.09 -3.69
CA SER A 18 -37.06 -60.97 -4.23
C SER A 18 -38.04 -62.02 -3.70
N GLN A 19 -37.54 -63.15 -3.18
CA GLN A 19 -38.37 -64.26 -2.73
C GLN A 19 -38.66 -64.24 -1.22
N CYS A 20 -37.67 -63.92 -0.39
CA CYS A 20 -37.84 -63.96 1.07
C CYS A 20 -37.65 -62.61 1.76
N GLY A 21 -37.41 -61.53 1.00
CA GLY A 21 -37.27 -60.18 1.50
C GLY A 21 -36.03 -59.93 2.37
N SER A 22 -35.14 -60.91 2.52
CA SER A 22 -33.94 -60.74 3.36
C SER A 22 -32.92 -59.84 2.65
N PRO A 23 -32.27 -58.92 3.38
CA PRO A 23 -31.21 -58.09 2.82
C PRO A 23 -30.06 -58.99 2.34
N LEU A 24 -29.58 -58.73 1.14
CA LEU A 24 -28.43 -59.43 0.57
C LEU A 24 -27.16 -58.71 1.04
N ALA A 25 -26.15 -59.48 1.48
CA ALA A 25 -24.97 -58.96 2.19
C ALA A 25 -24.18 -57.86 1.44
N ALA A 26 -24.46 -57.62 0.15
CA ALA A 26 -23.86 -56.55 -0.64
C ALA A 26 -24.41 -55.14 -0.37
N ALA A 27 -25.45 -54.96 0.45
CA ALA A 27 -26.06 -53.65 0.74
C ALA A 27 -25.72 -53.05 2.12
N ALA A 28 -25.07 -53.81 3.01
CA ALA A 28 -24.32 -53.20 4.09
C ALA A 28 -23.01 -52.73 3.46
N ALA A 29 -22.94 -51.44 3.10
CA ALA A 29 -21.68 -50.82 2.71
C ALA A 29 -20.65 -51.21 3.78
N ALA A 30 -19.72 -52.09 3.41
CA ALA A 30 -18.62 -52.44 4.29
C ALA A 30 -18.00 -51.10 4.70
N GLU A 31 -17.99 -50.82 6.00
CA GLU A 31 -17.28 -49.65 6.52
C GLU A 31 -15.87 -49.70 5.94
N PRO A 32 -15.35 -48.58 5.39
CA PRO A 32 -13.97 -48.53 4.95
C PRO A 32 -13.09 -49.01 6.11
N PRO A 33 -12.00 -49.74 5.83
CA PRO A 33 -11.16 -50.31 6.87
C PRO A 33 -10.78 -49.23 7.89
N ASP A 34 -10.99 -49.51 9.18
CA ASP A 34 -10.64 -48.61 10.28
C ASP A 34 -9.14 -48.36 10.24
N ARG A 35 -8.73 -47.22 9.65
CA ARG A 35 -7.35 -46.73 9.64
C ARG A 35 -6.95 -46.12 10.99
N GLY A 36 -7.80 -46.24 12.02
CA GLY A 36 -7.52 -45.77 13.36
C GLY A 36 -7.37 -44.25 13.43
N ASP A 37 -6.23 -43.81 13.97
CA ASP A 37 -5.97 -42.41 14.31
C ASP A 37 -5.65 -41.53 13.10
N ASP A 38 -5.18 -42.11 12.00
CA ASP A 38 -4.78 -41.36 10.81
C ASP A 38 -5.97 -40.69 10.12
N GLU A 39 -7.14 -41.34 10.14
CA GLU A 39 -8.39 -40.81 9.57
C GLU A 39 -8.87 -39.54 10.30
N TYR A 40 -8.68 -39.49 11.63
CA TYR A 40 -8.98 -38.29 12.42
C TYR A 40 -8.02 -37.13 12.10
N VAL A 41 -6.75 -37.43 11.85
CA VAL A 41 -5.73 -36.44 11.51
C VAL A 41 -5.99 -35.86 10.12
N GLU A 42 -6.27 -36.71 9.13
CA GLU A 42 -6.65 -36.28 7.78
C GLU A 42 -7.91 -35.40 7.82
N ALA A 43 -8.93 -35.81 8.57
CA ALA A 43 -10.15 -35.04 8.72
C ALA A 43 -9.91 -33.66 9.34
N ALA A 44 -9.06 -33.57 10.36
CA ALA A 44 -8.75 -32.31 11.04
C ALA A 44 -7.88 -31.36 10.18
N ILE A 45 -6.95 -31.90 9.39
CA ILE A 45 -6.09 -31.11 8.48
C ILE A 45 -6.90 -30.59 7.28
N GLY A 46 -7.84 -31.39 6.79
CA GLY A 46 -8.60 -31.13 5.57
C GLY A 46 -7.81 -31.41 4.29
N PRO A 47 -8.33 -31.05 3.10
CA PRO A 47 -7.83 -31.53 1.81
C PRO A 47 -6.57 -30.83 1.30
N ARG A 48 -6.15 -29.71 1.91
CA ARG A 48 -5.06 -28.85 1.43
C ARG A 48 -3.77 -29.14 2.19
N ASN A 49 -2.74 -29.60 1.46
CA ASN A 49 -1.40 -29.92 1.96
C ASN A 49 -1.38 -31.04 3.02
N THR A 50 -2.32 -31.98 2.95
CA THR A 50 -2.48 -33.06 3.94
C THR A 50 -1.21 -33.89 4.10
N GLU A 51 -0.65 -34.39 2.99
CA GLU A 51 0.58 -35.20 2.99
C GLU A 51 1.81 -34.47 3.57
N TYR A 52 1.87 -33.15 3.44
CA TYR A 52 2.95 -32.35 4.03
C TYR A 52 2.87 -32.38 5.56
N TYR A 53 1.66 -32.24 6.11
CA TYR A 53 1.45 -32.20 7.55
C TYR A 53 1.49 -33.60 8.17
N LEU A 54 0.94 -34.62 7.50
CA LEU A 54 1.00 -36.01 7.96
C LEU A 54 2.44 -36.45 8.24
N ARG A 55 3.35 -36.30 7.27
CA ARG A 55 4.77 -36.65 7.44
C ARG A 55 5.44 -35.95 8.63
N LYS A 56 5.05 -34.71 8.91
CA LYS A 56 5.58 -33.96 10.06
C LYS A 56 4.97 -34.43 11.37
N PHE A 57 3.67 -34.68 11.37
CA PHE A 57 2.94 -35.12 12.55
C PHE A 57 3.34 -36.52 12.97
N GLU A 58 3.58 -37.44 12.03
CA GLU A 58 4.15 -38.77 12.29
C GLU A 58 5.50 -38.65 13.02
N ARG A 59 6.42 -37.81 12.49
CA ARG A 59 7.72 -37.54 13.14
C ARG A 59 7.56 -36.99 14.55
N PHE A 60 6.61 -36.09 14.79
CA PHE A 60 6.37 -35.52 16.12
C PHE A 60 5.74 -36.54 17.08
N GLY A 61 4.82 -37.37 16.57
CA GLY A 61 4.17 -38.44 17.34
C GLY A 61 5.12 -39.57 17.71
N SER A 62 6.12 -39.88 16.86
CA SER A 62 7.12 -40.91 17.11
C SER A 62 8.26 -40.47 18.04
N GLY A 63 8.12 -39.34 18.74
CA GLY A 63 9.14 -38.79 19.64
C GLY A 63 10.30 -38.06 18.93
N GLY A 64 10.17 -37.75 17.64
CA GLY A 64 11.11 -36.89 16.94
C GLY A 64 11.01 -35.42 17.38
N GLY A 65 12.07 -34.64 17.17
CA GLY A 65 12.09 -33.23 17.54
C GLY A 65 11.03 -32.37 16.82
N TYR A 66 10.47 -31.39 17.53
CA TYR A 66 9.40 -30.49 17.07
C TYR A 66 9.85 -29.36 16.13
N ALA A 67 11.14 -29.08 16.05
CA ALA A 67 11.70 -28.05 15.19
C ALA A 67 11.57 -28.45 13.71
N SER A 68 10.82 -27.66 12.94
CA SER A 68 10.74 -27.79 11.49
C SER A 68 10.30 -26.48 10.83
N TRP A 69 11.04 -26.07 9.80
CA TRP A 69 10.75 -24.83 9.08
C TRP A 69 9.35 -24.81 8.43
N ASN A 70 8.68 -23.66 8.52
CA ASN A 70 7.39 -23.38 7.90
C ASN A 70 7.46 -22.07 7.09
N TRP A 71 7.48 -22.20 5.76
CA TRP A 71 7.58 -21.06 4.84
C TRP A 71 6.39 -20.07 4.94
N PRO A 72 5.13 -20.51 4.96
CA PRO A 72 4.01 -19.59 5.16
C PRO A 72 4.09 -18.78 6.46
N ALA A 73 4.48 -19.41 7.56
CA ALA A 73 4.61 -18.73 8.85
C ALA A 73 5.77 -17.74 8.90
N PHE A 74 6.80 -17.93 8.05
CA PHE A 74 7.91 -16.97 7.92
C PHE A 74 7.47 -15.67 7.25
N PHE A 75 6.77 -15.74 6.12
CA PHE A 75 6.39 -14.52 5.37
C PHE A 75 5.13 -13.86 5.92
N VAL A 76 4.15 -14.66 6.34
CA VAL A 76 2.80 -14.17 6.67
C VAL A 76 2.20 -14.94 7.86
N PRO A 77 2.82 -14.88 9.06
CA PRO A 77 2.42 -15.69 10.22
C PRO A 77 0.96 -15.54 10.62
N LEU A 78 0.46 -14.30 10.72
CA LEU A 78 -0.93 -14.02 11.08
C LEU A 78 -1.90 -14.65 10.07
N PHE A 79 -1.67 -14.44 8.77
CA PHE A 79 -2.52 -14.98 7.72
C PHE A 79 -2.44 -16.49 7.64
N TRP A 80 -1.26 -17.09 7.84
CA TRP A 80 -1.12 -18.54 7.92
C TRP A 80 -1.95 -19.12 9.07
N MET A 81 -1.93 -18.52 10.27
CA MET A 81 -2.75 -18.96 11.40
C MET A 81 -4.25 -18.81 11.12
N LEU A 82 -4.69 -17.66 10.59
CA LEU A 82 -6.09 -17.44 10.20
C LEU A 82 -6.55 -18.43 9.11
N TYR A 83 -5.69 -18.67 8.12
CA TYR A 83 -5.94 -19.61 7.04
C TYR A 83 -6.12 -21.03 7.56
N ARG A 84 -5.32 -21.48 8.54
CA ARG A 84 -5.43 -22.80 9.19
C ARG A 84 -6.40 -22.82 10.38
N LYS A 85 -7.24 -21.78 10.52
CA LYS A 85 -8.25 -21.64 11.58
C LYS A 85 -7.68 -21.72 13.00
N MET A 86 -6.45 -21.29 13.22
CA MET A 86 -5.82 -21.21 14.55
C MET A 86 -6.19 -19.89 15.24
N TRP A 87 -7.48 -19.63 15.43
CA TRP A 87 -8.01 -18.31 15.82
C TRP A 87 -7.44 -17.78 17.14
N LEU A 88 -7.33 -18.64 18.16
CA LEU A 88 -6.74 -18.27 19.46
C LEU A 88 -5.29 -17.81 19.29
N TRP A 89 -4.48 -18.58 18.59
CA TRP A 89 -3.07 -18.26 18.35
C TRP A 89 -2.90 -17.03 17.46
N ALA A 90 -3.78 -16.84 16.47
CA ALA A 90 -3.81 -15.62 15.66
C ALA A 90 -4.13 -14.38 16.50
N ALA A 91 -5.09 -14.48 17.43
CA ALA A 91 -5.44 -13.40 18.34
C ALA A 91 -4.30 -13.10 19.33
N LEU A 92 -3.68 -14.14 19.91
CA LEU A 92 -2.50 -13.96 20.77
C LEU A 92 -1.33 -13.31 20.01
N TYR A 93 -1.07 -13.76 18.79
CA TYR A 93 -0.04 -13.16 17.93
C TYR A 93 -0.35 -11.69 17.61
N PHE A 94 -1.60 -11.33 17.34
CA PHE A 94 -1.97 -9.96 16.98
C PHE A 94 -2.05 -9.01 18.17
N PHE A 95 -2.62 -9.45 19.30
CA PHE A 95 -2.89 -8.58 20.45
C PHE A 95 -1.87 -8.74 21.58
N ALA A 96 -1.46 -9.97 21.91
CA ALA A 96 -0.60 -10.21 23.07
C ALA A 96 0.89 -10.03 22.74
N THR A 97 1.33 -10.47 21.56
CA THR A 97 2.75 -10.35 21.17
C THR A 97 3.27 -8.91 21.16
N PRO A 98 2.56 -7.90 20.59
CA PRO A 98 3.02 -6.51 20.68
C PRO A 98 3.12 -6.02 22.13
N PHE A 99 2.20 -6.41 23.00
CA PHE A 99 2.23 -6.04 24.42
C PHE A 99 3.44 -6.65 25.15
N VAL A 100 3.75 -7.92 24.87
CA VAL A 100 4.95 -8.59 25.41
C VAL A 100 6.22 -7.88 24.96
N PHE A 101 6.31 -7.45 23.70
CA PHE A 101 7.47 -6.71 23.21
C PHE A 101 7.56 -5.31 23.81
N VAL A 102 6.45 -4.58 23.95
CA VAL A 102 6.42 -3.29 24.64
C VAL A 102 6.94 -3.43 26.08
N MET A 103 6.50 -4.46 26.80
CA MET A 103 6.98 -4.74 28.15
C MET A 103 8.47 -5.11 28.17
N LEU A 104 8.93 -5.91 27.21
CA LEU A 104 10.36 -6.24 27.05
C LEU A 104 11.19 -4.97 26.83
N PHE A 105 10.78 -4.11 25.90
CA PHE A 105 11.46 -2.84 25.64
C PHE A 105 11.49 -1.96 26.89
N ALA A 106 10.36 -1.83 27.61
CA ALA A 106 10.31 -1.06 28.86
C ALA A 106 11.33 -1.56 29.88
N ILE A 107 11.48 -2.88 30.05
CA ILE A 107 12.48 -3.47 30.95
C ILE A 107 13.90 -3.20 30.45
N LEU A 108 14.16 -3.37 29.15
CA LEU A 108 15.48 -3.14 28.56
C LEU A 108 15.91 -1.68 28.67
N PHE A 109 15.01 -0.72 28.47
CA PHE A 109 15.30 0.72 28.62
C PHE A 109 15.58 1.14 30.07
N VAL A 110 15.09 0.39 31.06
CA VAL A 110 15.48 0.58 32.46
C VAL A 110 16.86 -0.01 32.76
N ALA A 111 17.20 -1.13 32.12
CA ALA A 111 18.41 -1.89 32.42
C ALA A 111 19.65 -1.48 31.61
N LEU A 112 19.47 -0.89 30.43
CA LEU A 112 20.54 -0.63 29.46
C LEU A 112 20.47 0.80 28.92
N PRO A 113 21.60 1.35 28.43
CA PRO A 113 21.59 2.58 27.65
C PRO A 113 20.64 2.48 26.45
N GLU A 114 20.00 3.59 26.07
CA GLU A 114 18.92 3.62 25.07
C GLU A 114 19.28 2.91 23.76
N THR A 115 20.47 3.17 23.23
CA THR A 115 20.95 2.56 21.98
C THR A 115 21.14 1.04 22.12
N ALA A 116 21.67 0.57 23.25
CA ALA A 116 21.85 -0.85 23.52
C ALA A 116 20.51 -1.56 23.74
N ALA A 117 19.60 -0.94 24.51
CA ALA A 117 18.25 -1.44 24.73
C ALA A 117 17.50 -1.62 23.41
N ALA A 118 17.57 -0.62 22.53
CA ALA A 118 16.96 -0.68 21.20
C ALA A 118 17.53 -1.83 20.37
N VAL A 119 18.86 -1.94 20.25
CA VAL A 119 19.52 -2.99 19.46
C VAL A 119 19.14 -4.38 19.97
N VAL A 120 19.21 -4.60 21.29
CA VAL A 120 18.88 -5.89 21.91
C VAL A 120 17.41 -6.22 21.73
N GLY A 121 16.51 -5.27 22.00
CA GLY A 121 15.06 -5.47 21.87
C GLY A 121 14.65 -5.84 20.45
N TRP A 122 15.11 -5.07 19.45
CA TRP A 122 14.83 -5.36 18.04
C TRP A 122 15.42 -6.71 17.60
N THR A 123 16.63 -7.05 18.05
CA THR A 123 17.23 -8.34 17.72
C THR A 123 16.41 -9.51 18.26
N ILE A 124 15.95 -9.42 19.52
CA ILE A 124 15.10 -10.45 20.14
C ILE A 124 13.78 -10.58 19.38
N GLU A 125 13.14 -9.47 19.05
CA GLU A 125 11.89 -9.46 18.30
C GLU A 125 12.03 -10.09 16.91
N LEU A 126 13.07 -9.72 16.16
CA LEU A 126 13.35 -10.28 14.85
C LEU A 126 13.63 -11.79 14.93
N VAL A 127 14.43 -12.24 15.90
CA VAL A 127 14.70 -13.68 16.09
C VAL A 127 13.42 -14.42 16.48
N ALA A 128 12.60 -13.87 17.35
CA ALA A 128 11.34 -14.48 17.75
C ALA A 128 10.37 -14.64 16.57
N ILE A 129 10.20 -13.59 15.76
CA ILE A 129 9.24 -13.56 14.64
C ILE A 129 9.75 -14.32 13.42
N PHE A 130 11.02 -14.15 13.04
CA PHE A 130 11.55 -14.68 11.78
C PHE A 130 12.30 -16.01 11.91
N ILE A 131 12.69 -16.41 13.12
CA ILE A 131 13.39 -17.68 13.33
C ILE A 131 12.57 -18.62 14.20
N VAL A 132 12.23 -18.22 15.42
CA VAL A 132 11.57 -19.12 16.39
C VAL A 132 10.17 -19.50 15.92
N LEU A 133 9.33 -18.51 15.57
CA LEU A 133 7.96 -18.76 15.14
C LEU A 133 7.88 -19.69 13.92
N PRO A 134 8.63 -19.47 12.81
CA PRO A 134 8.57 -20.36 11.64
C PRO A 134 9.18 -21.74 11.92
N MET A 135 10.15 -21.84 12.84
CA MET A 135 10.74 -23.11 13.26
C MET A 135 9.76 -23.99 14.04
N TYR A 136 8.87 -23.39 14.83
CA TYR A 136 7.92 -24.12 15.68
C TYR A 136 6.47 -24.07 15.19
N ALA A 137 6.17 -23.36 14.11
CA ALA A 137 4.82 -23.22 13.57
C ALA A 137 4.14 -24.57 13.27
N ASN A 138 4.87 -25.54 12.71
CA ASN A 138 4.28 -26.86 12.44
C ASN A 138 3.95 -27.63 13.73
N ALA A 139 4.77 -27.50 14.77
CA ALA A 139 4.52 -28.09 16.08
C ALA A 139 3.32 -27.42 16.77
N LEU A 140 3.22 -26.09 16.67
CA LEU A 140 2.06 -25.34 17.16
C LEU A 140 0.77 -25.83 16.49
N TYR A 141 0.81 -26.04 15.18
CA TYR A 141 -0.33 -26.58 14.44
C TYR A 141 -0.63 -28.04 14.82
N TYR A 142 0.40 -28.87 15.01
CA TYR A 142 0.26 -30.25 15.50
C TYR A 142 -0.48 -30.31 16.83
N HIS A 143 -0.05 -29.56 17.84
CA HIS A 143 -0.74 -29.55 19.15
C HIS A 143 -2.17 -29.04 19.05
N THR A 144 -2.42 -28.05 18.18
CA THR A 144 -3.78 -27.55 17.93
C THR A 144 -4.67 -28.63 17.32
N VAL A 145 -4.16 -29.40 16.35
CA VAL A 145 -4.90 -30.50 15.72
C VAL A 145 -5.13 -31.63 16.72
N GLN A 146 -4.12 -32.04 17.48
CA GLN A 146 -4.25 -33.09 18.50
C GLN A 146 -5.29 -32.72 19.57
N GLY A 147 -5.31 -31.46 20.03
CA GLY A 147 -6.33 -30.98 20.97
C GLY A 147 -7.76 -31.11 20.41
N ARG A 148 -7.96 -30.80 19.13
CA ARG A 148 -9.27 -30.96 18.46
C ARG A 148 -9.69 -32.42 18.34
N ILE A 149 -8.74 -33.30 17.98
CA ILE A 149 -8.99 -34.74 17.87
C ILE A 149 -9.35 -35.32 19.24
N ALA A 150 -8.62 -34.94 20.30
CA ALA A 150 -8.92 -35.38 21.66
C ALA A 150 -10.32 -34.93 22.11
N GLU A 151 -10.71 -33.69 21.82
CA GLU A 151 -12.06 -33.20 22.13
C GLU A 151 -13.15 -33.94 21.34
N ALA A 152 -12.90 -34.23 20.06
CA ALA A 152 -13.83 -34.98 19.21
C ALA A 152 -14.03 -36.42 19.72
N LYS A 153 -12.95 -37.10 20.10
CA LYS A 153 -12.97 -38.48 20.63
C LYS A 153 -13.65 -38.59 22.00
N ASN A 154 -13.56 -37.57 22.84
CA ASN A 154 -14.20 -37.58 24.17
C ASN A 154 -15.74 -37.51 24.10
N ARG A 155 -16.31 -37.13 22.95
CA ARG A 155 -17.77 -37.06 22.78
C ARG A 155 -18.31 -38.46 22.49
N ARG A 156 -19.30 -38.90 23.28
CA ARG A 156 -20.03 -40.18 23.12
C ARG A 156 -20.97 -40.17 21.90
N VAL A 157 -20.43 -39.90 20.73
CA VAL A 157 -21.13 -39.88 19.43
C VAL A 157 -20.46 -40.91 18.53
N GLU A 158 -21.23 -41.47 17.59
CA GLU A 158 -20.73 -42.37 16.55
C GLU A 158 -19.53 -41.78 15.79
N ARG A 159 -18.52 -42.64 15.51
CA ARG A 159 -17.25 -42.30 14.84
C ARG A 159 -17.44 -41.47 13.59
N ARG A 160 -18.37 -41.85 12.73
CA ARG A 160 -18.69 -41.13 11.48
C ARG A 160 -19.04 -39.67 11.72
N ARG A 161 -19.87 -39.38 12.73
CA ARG A 161 -20.25 -38.00 13.08
C ARG A 161 -19.10 -37.21 13.69
N GLN A 162 -18.20 -37.88 14.43
CA GLN A 162 -16.98 -37.24 14.93
C GLN A 162 -16.09 -36.77 13.76
N LEU A 163 -15.89 -37.62 12.75
CA LEU A 163 -15.10 -37.32 11.55
C LEU A 163 -15.76 -36.23 10.70
N GLU A 164 -17.07 -36.31 10.45
CA GLU A 164 -17.83 -35.28 9.71
C GLU A 164 -17.70 -33.90 10.38
N ARG A 165 -17.76 -33.85 11.72
CA ARG A 165 -17.57 -32.60 12.45
C ARG A 165 -16.14 -32.07 12.34
N LEU A 166 -15.14 -32.93 12.55
CA LEU A 166 -13.73 -32.55 12.40
C LEU A 166 -13.41 -32.04 11.00
N TRP A 167 -14.01 -32.64 9.97
CA TRP A 167 -13.89 -32.18 8.60
C TRP A 167 -14.45 -30.77 8.41
N ASN A 168 -15.62 -30.48 8.99
CA ASN A 168 -16.28 -29.17 8.88
C ASN A 168 -15.56 -28.07 9.68
N GLU A 169 -15.10 -28.39 10.88
CA GLU A 169 -14.36 -27.46 11.75
C GLU A 169 -12.91 -27.27 11.31
N GLY A 170 -12.29 -28.32 10.75
CA GLY A 170 -10.92 -28.37 10.24
C GLY A 170 -10.71 -27.67 8.91
N GLY A 171 -9.61 -27.99 8.24
CA GLY A 171 -9.29 -27.44 6.92
C GLY A 171 -8.86 -25.99 6.93
N THR A 172 -9.24 -25.27 5.88
CA THR A 172 -8.75 -23.91 5.59
C THR A 172 -9.89 -22.89 5.54
N SER A 173 -9.61 -21.63 5.91
CA SER A 173 -10.57 -20.52 5.88
C SER A 173 -10.22 -19.48 4.82
N ASN A 174 -11.24 -18.96 4.13
CA ASN A 174 -11.11 -17.81 3.22
C ASN A 174 -10.95 -16.47 3.97
N ALA A 175 -11.11 -16.46 5.29
CA ALA A 175 -10.98 -15.24 6.10
C ALA A 175 -9.62 -14.56 5.92
N ALA A 176 -8.55 -15.33 5.73
CA ALA A 176 -7.22 -14.79 5.47
C ALA A 176 -7.18 -13.93 4.20
N TRP A 177 -7.86 -14.35 3.12
CA TRP A 177 -7.95 -13.58 1.88
C TRP A 177 -8.74 -12.29 2.03
N VAL A 178 -9.85 -12.34 2.77
CA VAL A 178 -10.68 -11.15 3.04
C VAL A 178 -9.88 -10.11 3.81
N VAL A 179 -9.20 -10.52 4.89
CA VAL A 179 -8.36 -9.61 5.67
C VAL A 179 -7.20 -9.06 4.83
N ALA A 180 -6.57 -9.89 3.99
CA ALA A 180 -5.44 -9.47 3.17
C ALA A 180 -5.84 -8.40 2.13
N LEU A 181 -7.08 -8.43 1.64
CA LEU A 181 -7.60 -7.45 0.69
C LEU A 181 -8.15 -6.19 1.35
N ILE A 182 -8.77 -6.30 2.53
CA ILE A 182 -9.38 -5.14 3.22
C ILE A 182 -8.33 -4.29 3.93
N LEU A 183 -7.32 -4.90 4.56
CA LEU A 183 -6.34 -4.20 5.37
C LEU A 183 -5.55 -3.10 4.61
N PRO A 184 -5.12 -3.30 3.34
CA PRO A 184 -4.36 -2.28 2.61
C PRO A 184 -5.21 -1.10 2.11
N VAL A 185 -6.52 -1.28 1.93
CA VAL A 185 -7.42 -0.26 1.35
C VAL A 185 -7.38 1.09 2.08
N PRO A 186 -7.56 1.17 3.43
CA PRO A 186 -7.47 2.45 4.13
C PRO A 186 -6.08 3.08 4.06
N ILE A 187 -5.01 2.26 4.06
CA ILE A 187 -3.63 2.74 3.96
C ILE A 187 -3.42 3.43 2.61
N ILE A 188 -3.84 2.77 1.52
CA ILE A 188 -3.77 3.34 0.16
C ILE A 188 -4.61 4.62 0.07
N GLY A 189 -5.80 4.64 0.69
CA GLY A 189 -6.66 5.83 0.73
C GLY A 189 -5.99 7.03 1.39
N ILE A 190 -5.36 6.85 2.55
CA ILE A 190 -4.62 7.91 3.26
C ILE A 190 -3.43 8.39 2.42
N LEU A 191 -2.64 7.47 1.87
CA LEU A 191 -1.51 7.80 1.02
C LEU A 191 -1.95 8.60 -0.22
N ALA A 192 -3.02 8.20 -0.88
CA ALA A 192 -3.57 8.89 -2.04
C ALA A 192 -4.09 10.29 -1.69
N ALA A 193 -4.78 10.43 -0.56
CA ALA A 193 -5.31 11.72 -0.09
C ALA A 193 -4.20 12.76 0.15
N ILE A 194 -3.00 12.34 0.57
CA ILE A 194 -1.85 13.22 0.77
C ILE A 194 -1.08 13.44 -0.55
N ALA A 195 -0.86 12.37 -1.32
CA ALA A 195 -0.01 12.41 -2.50
C ALA A 195 -0.64 13.14 -3.70
N ILE A 196 -1.94 12.96 -3.92
CA ILE A 196 -2.63 13.54 -5.09
C ILE A 196 -2.58 15.08 -5.06
N PRO A 197 -2.96 15.77 -3.97
CA PRO A 197 -2.88 17.23 -3.91
C PRO A 197 -1.44 17.75 -4.07
N ALA A 198 -0.47 17.09 -3.42
CA ALA A 198 0.93 17.49 -3.51
C ALA A 198 1.50 17.35 -4.94
N TYR A 199 1.13 16.28 -5.65
CA TYR A 199 1.52 16.08 -7.04
C TYR A 199 0.85 17.12 -7.96
N GLN A 200 -0.43 17.42 -7.74
CA GLN A 200 -1.12 18.48 -8.48
C GLN A 200 -0.42 19.84 -8.29
N ASP A 201 -0.13 20.25 -7.05
CA ASP A 201 0.59 21.49 -6.76
C ASP A 201 1.95 21.54 -7.48
N TYR A 202 2.70 20.43 -7.50
CA TYR A 202 3.96 20.33 -8.22
C TYR A 202 3.79 20.52 -9.73
N THR A 203 2.83 19.81 -10.34
CA THR A 203 2.58 19.93 -11.78
C THR A 203 2.12 21.33 -12.17
N ILE A 204 1.27 21.98 -11.36
CA ILE A 204 0.82 23.36 -11.60
C ILE A 204 2.02 24.32 -11.55
N ARG A 205 2.93 24.18 -10.57
CA ARG A 205 4.15 24.98 -10.51
C ARG A 205 5.06 24.79 -11.71
N ALA A 206 5.13 23.58 -12.26
CA ALA A 206 5.87 23.32 -13.49
C ALA A 206 5.23 24.05 -14.68
N GLN A 207 3.90 24.07 -14.77
CA GLN A 207 3.17 24.84 -15.80
C GLN A 207 3.43 26.35 -15.66
N VAL A 208 3.43 26.89 -14.43
CA VAL A 208 3.78 28.30 -14.17
C VAL A 208 5.24 28.60 -14.55
N SER A 209 6.15 27.66 -14.35
CA SER A 209 7.56 27.81 -14.73
C SER A 209 7.76 27.86 -16.25
N GLU A 210 6.91 27.18 -17.05
CA GLU A 210 6.93 27.32 -18.52
C GLU A 210 6.67 28.77 -18.95
N GLY A 211 5.70 29.43 -18.31
CA GLY A 211 5.41 30.85 -18.56
C GLY A 211 6.60 31.77 -18.31
N MET A 212 7.35 31.52 -17.24
CA MET A 212 8.57 32.28 -16.96
C MET A 212 9.64 32.08 -18.05
N ASN A 213 9.75 30.88 -18.62
CA ASN A 213 10.69 30.61 -19.70
C ASN A 213 10.28 31.34 -20.99
N LEU A 214 8.99 31.39 -21.32
CA LEU A 214 8.50 32.15 -22.48
C LEU A 214 8.66 33.66 -22.28
N ALA A 215 8.46 34.14 -21.06
CA ALA A 215 8.66 35.54 -20.71
C ALA A 215 10.12 35.98 -20.79
N ALA A 216 11.10 35.06 -20.84
CA ALA A 216 12.51 35.42 -20.95
C ALA A 216 12.82 36.30 -22.16
N VAL A 217 12.15 36.05 -23.30
CA VAL A 217 12.31 36.87 -24.51
C VAL A 217 11.82 38.30 -24.27
N ALA A 218 10.67 38.46 -23.62
CA ALA A 218 10.14 39.78 -23.27
C ALA A 218 11.03 40.49 -22.24
N LYS A 219 11.63 39.77 -21.29
CA LYS A 219 12.57 40.35 -20.32
C LYS A 219 13.80 40.94 -20.99
N VAL A 220 14.36 40.25 -21.98
CA VAL A 220 15.51 40.76 -22.74
C VAL A 220 15.11 42.00 -23.53
N ALA A 221 14.00 41.93 -24.28
CA ALA A 221 13.48 43.03 -25.08
C ALA A 221 13.24 44.32 -24.25
N VAL A 222 12.52 44.20 -23.13
CA VAL A 222 12.25 45.33 -22.23
C VAL A 222 13.55 45.89 -21.62
N ALA A 223 14.47 45.02 -21.20
CA ALA A 223 15.73 45.46 -20.61
C ALA A 223 16.63 46.18 -21.62
N GLU A 224 16.74 45.67 -22.85
CA GLU A 224 17.53 46.30 -23.92
C GLU A 224 16.95 47.66 -24.31
N THR A 225 15.63 47.78 -24.49
CA THR A 225 15.00 49.07 -24.79
C THR A 225 15.28 50.09 -23.69
N PHE A 226 15.11 49.70 -22.43
CA PHE A 226 15.37 50.59 -21.29
C PHE A 226 16.85 51.00 -21.20
N LEU A 227 17.79 50.06 -21.34
CA LEU A 227 19.22 50.36 -21.24
C LEU A 227 19.73 51.22 -22.40
N ASN A 228 19.13 51.11 -23.59
CA ASN A 228 19.54 51.89 -24.75
C ASN A 228 18.91 53.29 -24.79
N THR A 229 17.67 53.44 -24.32
CA THR A 229 16.89 54.68 -24.49
C THR A 229 16.67 55.46 -23.20
N GLY A 230 16.82 54.81 -22.04
CA GLY A 230 16.41 55.34 -20.74
C GLY A 230 14.88 55.41 -20.55
N VAL A 231 14.09 54.93 -21.52
CA VAL A 231 12.62 54.95 -21.48
C VAL A 231 12.09 53.52 -21.40
N VAL A 232 11.14 53.29 -20.50
CA VAL A 232 10.48 51.99 -20.38
C VAL A 232 9.45 51.83 -21.49
N PRO A 233 9.48 50.72 -22.26
CA PRO A 233 8.54 50.50 -23.35
C PRO A 233 7.10 50.43 -22.83
N GLN A 234 6.17 51.13 -23.48
CA GLN A 234 4.77 51.14 -23.04
C GLN A 234 4.04 49.85 -23.43
N ASP A 235 4.46 49.23 -24.53
CA ASP A 235 3.88 48.00 -25.04
C ASP A 235 4.92 47.08 -25.70
N ARG A 236 4.45 46.01 -26.34
CA ARG A 236 5.30 45.04 -27.06
C ARG A 236 6.01 45.64 -28.27
N GLU A 237 5.38 46.54 -29.01
CA GLU A 237 5.98 47.14 -30.21
C GLU A 237 7.13 48.07 -29.81
N ASP A 238 6.96 48.86 -28.74
CA ASP A 238 8.02 49.69 -28.16
C ASP A 238 9.20 48.86 -27.62
N ALA A 239 8.92 47.65 -27.13
CA ALA A 239 9.95 46.69 -26.73
C ALA A 239 10.64 46.01 -27.94
N GLY A 240 10.24 46.30 -29.17
CA GLY A 240 10.78 45.66 -30.38
C GLY A 240 10.28 44.22 -30.60
N MET A 241 9.17 43.85 -29.95
CA MET A 241 8.50 42.57 -30.13
C MET A 241 7.35 42.67 -31.14
N SER A 242 6.79 41.52 -31.53
CA SER A 242 5.58 41.51 -32.35
C SER A 242 4.39 42.09 -31.58
N ARG A 243 3.49 42.78 -32.27
CA ARG A 243 2.33 43.45 -31.68
C ARG A 243 1.38 42.53 -30.91
N SER A 244 1.18 41.31 -31.39
CA SER A 244 0.21 40.38 -30.81
C SER A 244 0.81 39.64 -29.60
N PRO A 245 0.21 39.72 -28.39
CA PRO A 245 0.67 38.99 -27.21
C PRO A 245 0.62 37.46 -27.38
N THR A 246 -0.26 36.99 -28.26
CA THR A 246 -0.47 35.56 -28.55
C THR A 246 0.58 34.97 -29.50
N ASP A 247 1.46 35.81 -30.07
CA ASP A 247 2.62 35.33 -30.83
C ASP A 247 3.66 34.71 -29.89
N THR A 248 3.62 35.07 -28.60
CA THR A 248 4.39 34.45 -27.54
C THR A 248 3.46 33.56 -26.70
N ARG A 249 3.24 32.32 -27.16
CA ARG A 249 2.38 31.32 -26.51
C ARG A 249 3.08 29.96 -26.37
N GLY A 250 2.57 29.14 -25.46
CA GLY A 250 3.10 27.81 -25.16
C GLY A 250 2.01 26.76 -25.02
N LYS A 251 2.36 25.65 -24.39
CA LYS A 251 1.40 24.58 -24.08
C LYS A 251 0.45 24.99 -22.96
N TYR A 252 0.99 25.69 -21.96
CA TYR A 252 0.25 26.13 -20.77
C TYR A 252 0.03 27.65 -20.71
N VAL A 253 0.45 28.38 -21.74
CA VAL A 253 0.49 29.84 -21.78
C VAL A 253 -0.24 30.33 -23.01
N SER A 254 -1.26 31.15 -22.81
CA SER A 254 -2.08 31.74 -23.89
C SER A 254 -1.40 32.94 -24.54
N SER A 255 -0.75 33.77 -23.72
CA SER A 255 -0.08 34.99 -24.18
C SER A 255 0.94 35.48 -23.17
N VAL A 256 1.92 36.23 -23.67
CA VAL A 256 2.84 37.04 -22.87
C VAL A 256 2.74 38.46 -23.38
N ASP A 257 2.32 39.40 -22.54
CA ASP A 257 2.19 40.81 -22.92
C ASP A 257 3.19 41.69 -22.20
N VAL A 258 3.44 42.88 -22.76
CA VAL A 258 4.23 43.95 -22.14
C VAL A 258 3.29 45.14 -21.93
N THR A 259 3.15 45.59 -20.68
CA THR A 259 2.34 46.76 -20.32
C THR A 259 3.17 47.66 -19.44
N GLU A 260 3.57 48.83 -19.94
CA GLU A 260 4.41 49.79 -19.22
C GLU A 260 5.70 49.13 -18.67
N GLY A 261 6.33 48.27 -19.47
CA GLY A 261 7.51 47.47 -19.11
C GLY A 261 7.26 46.24 -18.25
N ARG A 262 6.09 46.13 -17.60
CA ARG A 262 5.69 44.93 -16.87
C ARG A 262 5.34 43.82 -17.85
N ILE A 263 5.75 42.60 -17.53
CA ILE A 263 5.43 41.43 -18.34
C ILE A 263 4.30 40.64 -17.69
N ASP A 264 3.17 40.53 -18.40
CA ASP A 264 1.98 39.84 -17.92
C ASP A 264 1.79 38.52 -18.70
N ILE A 265 1.90 37.39 -18.00
CA ILE A 265 1.80 36.04 -18.56
C ILE A 265 0.41 35.49 -18.27
N VAL A 266 -0.39 35.24 -19.31
CA VAL A 266 -1.73 34.66 -19.18
C VAL A 266 -1.67 33.15 -19.41
N TYR A 267 -2.09 32.37 -18.42
CA TYR A 267 -2.10 30.91 -18.50
C TYR A 267 -3.38 30.39 -19.18
N GLY A 268 -3.26 29.30 -19.93
CA GLY A 268 -4.37 28.68 -20.64
C GLY A 268 -3.93 27.54 -21.55
N GLY A 269 -4.68 27.26 -22.62
CA GLY A 269 -4.44 26.07 -23.44
C GLY A 269 -4.69 24.79 -22.64
N GLU A 270 -3.64 23.99 -22.43
CA GLU A 270 -3.71 22.77 -21.62
C GLU A 270 -3.37 23.00 -20.13
N ALA A 271 -3.32 24.26 -19.68
CA ALA A 271 -3.04 24.57 -18.28
C ALA A 271 -4.08 23.93 -17.35
N ASN A 272 -3.64 23.60 -16.13
CA ASN A 272 -4.54 23.10 -15.10
C ASN A 272 -5.67 24.11 -14.88
N ARG A 273 -6.91 23.64 -14.74
CA ARG A 273 -8.10 24.48 -14.56
C ARG A 273 -8.00 25.45 -13.39
N ILE A 274 -7.16 25.15 -12.40
CA ILE A 274 -6.90 26.03 -11.26
C ILE A 274 -6.18 27.33 -11.70
N ILE A 275 -5.29 27.25 -12.69
CA ILE A 275 -4.51 28.41 -13.18
C ILE A 275 -4.94 28.88 -14.58
N ALA A 276 -5.83 28.16 -15.27
CA ALA A 276 -6.31 28.57 -16.58
C ALA A 276 -7.05 29.92 -16.48
N GLY A 277 -6.64 30.89 -17.30
CA GLY A 277 -7.12 32.28 -17.26
C GLY A 277 -6.48 33.15 -16.17
N GLN A 278 -5.62 32.59 -15.32
CA GLN A 278 -4.88 33.37 -14.32
C GLN A 278 -3.64 34.01 -14.94
N VAL A 279 -3.11 35.02 -14.25
CA VAL A 279 -1.99 35.84 -14.71
C VAL A 279 -0.83 35.76 -13.71
N LEU A 280 0.40 35.65 -14.21
CA LEU A 280 1.62 35.93 -13.45
C LEU A 280 2.27 37.19 -14.03
N SER A 281 2.56 38.16 -13.17
CA SER A 281 3.21 39.40 -13.56
C SER A 281 4.69 39.41 -13.14
N ILE A 282 5.55 39.94 -14.00
CA ILE A 282 6.97 40.17 -13.72
C ILE A 282 7.28 41.65 -13.95
N THR A 283 7.61 42.36 -12.87
CA THR A 283 7.85 43.81 -12.88
C THR A 283 9.34 44.11 -12.92
N PRO A 284 9.83 44.93 -13.87
CA PRO A 284 11.21 45.38 -13.89
C PRO A 284 11.45 46.51 -12.87
N TYR A 285 12.65 46.52 -12.30
CA TYR A 285 13.18 47.56 -11.44
C TYR A 285 14.54 48.01 -11.97
N GLY A 286 14.83 49.30 -11.83
CA GLY A 286 16.14 49.84 -12.14
C GLY A 286 17.13 49.52 -11.02
N SER A 287 18.33 49.09 -11.39
CA SER A 287 19.45 48.83 -10.48
C SER A 287 20.66 49.64 -10.93
N GLN A 288 21.05 50.62 -10.12
CA GLN A 288 22.25 51.43 -10.32
C GLN A 288 23.41 50.83 -9.52
N GLY A 289 24.45 50.38 -10.22
CA GLY A 289 25.67 49.85 -9.64
C GLY A 289 26.71 50.93 -9.33
N ALA A 290 27.93 50.51 -8.98
CA ALA A 290 29.07 51.42 -8.90
C ALA A 290 29.41 51.97 -10.30
N GLU A 291 30.02 53.16 -10.35
CA GLU A 291 30.50 53.79 -11.60
C GLU A 291 29.40 54.05 -12.65
N ASP A 292 28.19 54.44 -12.22
CA ASP A 292 27.06 54.78 -13.09
C ASP A 292 26.62 53.64 -14.04
N SER A 293 26.89 52.40 -13.67
CA SER A 293 26.38 51.22 -14.38
C SER A 293 24.88 51.03 -14.12
N TRP A 294 24.10 50.88 -15.20
CA TRP A 294 22.66 50.62 -15.13
C TRP A 294 22.35 49.17 -15.50
N SER A 295 21.47 48.54 -14.73
CA SER A 295 20.96 47.20 -15.02
C SER A 295 19.49 47.09 -14.65
N VAL A 296 18.81 46.09 -15.20
CA VAL A 296 17.40 45.80 -14.91
C VAL A 296 17.32 44.53 -14.07
N VAL A 297 16.68 44.63 -12.92
CA VAL A 297 16.38 43.49 -12.04
C VAL A 297 14.87 43.26 -12.00
N TRP A 298 14.46 42.03 -11.75
CA TRP A 298 13.06 41.63 -11.96
C TRP A 298 12.45 41.11 -10.68
N ARG A 299 11.28 41.64 -10.33
CA ARG A 299 10.43 41.13 -9.28
C ARG A 299 9.35 40.24 -9.91
N CYS A 300 9.24 39.00 -9.44
CA CYS A 300 8.23 38.07 -9.96
C CYS A 300 7.08 37.93 -8.96
N GLY A 301 5.84 38.17 -9.41
CA GLY A 301 4.65 38.02 -8.59
C GLY A 301 4.80 38.67 -7.19
N PRO A 302 4.33 38.02 -6.11
CA PRO A 302 4.41 38.52 -4.75
C PRO A 302 5.80 38.43 -4.09
N SER A 303 6.86 38.03 -4.81
CA SER A 303 8.21 37.94 -4.21
C SER A 303 8.69 39.26 -3.61
N PRO A 304 9.62 39.22 -2.63
CA PRO A 304 10.24 40.43 -2.11
C PRO A 304 10.93 41.23 -3.22
N ILE A 305 11.03 42.55 -3.04
CA ILE A 305 11.78 43.41 -3.97
C ILE A 305 13.24 42.88 -4.03
N PRO A 306 13.81 42.68 -5.24
CA PRO A 306 15.20 42.24 -5.36
C PRO A 306 16.15 43.17 -4.62
N ALA A 307 17.13 42.62 -3.90
CA ALA A 307 18.04 43.40 -3.06
C ALA A 307 18.86 44.45 -3.84
N GLN A 308 19.05 44.24 -5.15
CA GLN A 308 19.77 45.15 -6.04
C GLN A 308 18.89 46.27 -6.62
N ALA A 309 17.57 46.21 -6.41
CA ALA A 309 16.66 47.24 -6.93
C ALA A 309 16.89 48.58 -6.22
N THR A 310 17.01 49.65 -7.00
CA THR A 310 17.23 51.02 -6.51
C THR A 310 16.00 51.90 -6.64
N HIS A 311 15.23 51.74 -7.71
CA HIS A 311 13.98 52.46 -7.95
C HIS A 311 13.04 51.65 -8.84
N GLU A 312 11.75 51.93 -8.70
CA GLU A 312 10.69 51.36 -9.55
C GLU A 312 10.67 52.08 -10.91
N ILE A 313 10.64 51.30 -11.99
CA ILE A 313 10.57 51.83 -13.37
C ILE A 313 9.28 51.43 -14.07
N SER A 314 8.46 50.58 -13.45
CA SER A 314 7.20 50.06 -13.98
C SER A 314 6.26 49.74 -12.81
N PRO A 315 4.94 49.95 -12.94
CA PRO A 315 3.99 49.67 -11.87
C PRO A 315 4.01 48.21 -11.43
N TYR A 316 4.20 48.00 -10.12
CA TYR A 316 4.16 46.70 -9.50
C TYR A 316 2.77 46.05 -9.50
N GLU A 317 2.69 44.82 -10.01
CA GLU A 317 1.52 43.95 -9.94
C GLU A 317 1.97 42.51 -9.69
N THR A 318 1.15 41.71 -9.01
CA THR A 318 1.48 40.29 -8.71
C THR A 318 0.92 39.30 -9.72
N GLY A 319 -0.16 39.66 -10.40
CA GLY A 319 -1.05 38.71 -11.07
C GLY A 319 -2.03 38.05 -10.10
N THR A 320 -2.74 37.02 -10.58
CA THR A 320 -3.89 36.38 -9.90
C THR A 320 -3.64 34.94 -9.44
N ILE A 321 -2.46 34.38 -9.69
CA ILE A 321 -2.10 33.02 -9.28
C ILE A 321 -1.82 32.96 -7.78
N GLU A 322 -2.43 31.98 -7.11
CA GLU A 322 -2.23 31.77 -5.68
C GLU A 322 -0.77 31.39 -5.33
N PRO A 323 -0.17 31.95 -4.27
CA PRO A 323 1.26 31.77 -3.96
C PRO A 323 1.75 30.31 -3.90
N LYS A 324 0.91 29.36 -3.47
CA LYS A 324 1.30 27.93 -3.42
C LYS A 324 1.62 27.33 -4.78
N TYR A 325 1.02 27.86 -5.85
CA TYR A 325 1.21 27.44 -7.24
C TYR A 325 2.33 28.21 -7.94
N LEU A 326 2.95 29.17 -7.26
CA LEU A 326 4.09 29.90 -7.80
C LEU A 326 5.39 29.09 -7.64
N PRO A 327 6.31 29.19 -8.62
CA PRO A 327 7.69 28.76 -8.47
C PRO A 327 8.38 29.51 -7.34
N ALA A 328 9.47 28.94 -6.80
CA ALA A 328 10.17 29.52 -5.65
C ALA A 328 10.61 30.97 -5.87
N ALA A 329 11.02 31.33 -7.10
CA ALA A 329 11.46 32.68 -7.46
C ALA A 329 10.36 33.75 -7.41
N CYS A 330 9.09 33.35 -7.34
CA CYS A 330 7.93 34.26 -7.37
C CYS A 330 7.13 34.22 -6.06
N ARG A 331 7.59 33.49 -5.04
CA ARG A 331 6.90 33.37 -3.75
C ARG A 331 7.29 34.51 -2.80
N PRO A 332 6.37 34.91 -1.89
CA PRO A 332 6.62 35.95 -0.91
C PRO A 332 7.72 35.61 0.08
#